data_AF-A0A1J5T419-F1
#
_entry.id   AF-A0A1J5T419-F1
#
_cell.length_a   1.000
_cell.length_b   1.000
_cell.length_c   1.000
_cell.angle_alpha   90.00
_cell.angle_beta   90.00
_cell.angle_gamma   90.00
#
_symmetry.space_group_name_H-M   'P 1'
#
loop_
_entity.id
_entity.type
_entity.pdbx_description
1 polymer ?
#
loop_
_entity_poly.entity_id
_entity_poly.type
_entity_poly.pdbx_seq_one_letter_code
_entity_poly.pdbx_strand_id
1 'polypeptide(L)'
;MRTPAVFPITFLVLSLSACIYVPVIDESKESAAACETMTKHMSMQNLFETEARDTQGRSNDIPINIGGGCNSECAAAILAAVVVVSAGSAIISGSIVLTGNTVHWLEYQGTCSDGYLNSTKRLFLENVNKSKPIPES
;
A
#
# COMPACT_ATOMS: atom_id res chain seq x y z
N MET A 1 27.96 -36.45 5.27
CA MET A 1 27.49 -35.13 5.73
C MET A 1 26.03 -35.27 6.13
N ARG A 2 25.72 -35.10 7.42
CA ARG A 2 24.36 -35.24 7.98
C ARG A 2 23.77 -33.83 8.01
N THR A 3 22.97 -33.46 7.02
CA THR A 3 22.27 -32.16 7.05
C THR A 3 21.34 -32.15 8.26
N PRO A 4 21.49 -31.21 9.21
CA PRO A 4 20.63 -31.19 10.38
C PRO A 4 19.19 -30.96 9.92
N ALA A 5 18.26 -31.76 10.43
CA ALA A 5 16.83 -31.72 10.09
C ALA A 5 16.17 -30.34 10.34
N VAL A 6 16.88 -29.43 11.00
CA VAL A 6 16.48 -28.04 11.23
C VAL A 6 16.39 -27.25 9.91
N PHE A 7 17.33 -27.41 8.98
CA PHE A 7 17.37 -26.68 7.71
C PHE A 7 16.13 -26.89 6.81
N PRO A 8 15.67 -28.12 6.54
CA PRO A 8 14.48 -28.31 5.72
C PRO A 8 13.21 -27.79 6.41
N ILE A 9 13.14 -27.82 7.75
CA ILE A 9 12.00 -27.28 8.50
C ILE A 9 11.96 -25.76 8.40
N THR A 10 13.10 -25.07 8.55
CA THR A 10 13.15 -23.60 8.41
C THR A 10 12.77 -23.16 7.01
N PHE A 11 13.25 -23.89 5.99
CA PHE A 11 12.96 -23.62 4.59
C PHE A 11 11.49 -23.88 4.23
N LEU A 12 10.88 -24.93 4.81
CA LEU A 12 9.46 -25.25 4.67
C LEU A 12 8.59 -24.18 5.32
N VAL A 13 8.96 -23.69 6.52
CA VAL A 13 8.27 -22.57 7.20
C VAL A 13 8.36 -21.28 6.39
N LEU A 14 9.53 -20.96 5.80
CA LEU A 14 9.71 -19.78 4.94
C LEU A 14 8.86 -19.87 3.65
N SER A 15 8.71 -21.09 3.11
CA SER A 15 7.91 -21.34 1.90
C SER A 15 6.40 -21.28 2.19
N LEU A 16 5.98 -21.65 3.40
CA LEU A 16 4.59 -21.53 3.87
C LEU A 16 4.18 -20.07 4.15
N SER A 17 5.14 -19.17 4.37
CA SER A 17 4.88 -17.73 4.61
C SER A 17 4.91 -16.86 3.33
N ALA A 18 4.86 -17.47 2.14
CA ALA A 18 4.82 -16.73 0.89
C ALA A 18 3.46 -16.04 0.72
N CYS A 19 3.40 -14.75 1.09
CA CYS A 19 2.19 -13.94 1.04
C CYS A 19 2.20 -13.01 -0.18
N ILE A 20 1.03 -12.85 -0.80
CA ILE A 20 0.79 -11.80 -1.79
C ILE A 20 0.18 -10.59 -1.06
N TYR A 21 0.82 -9.44 -1.19
CA TYR A 21 0.39 -8.19 -0.57
C TYR A 21 -0.35 -7.32 -1.56
N VAL A 22 -1.46 -6.73 -1.13
CA VAL A 22 -2.28 -5.81 -1.93
C VAL A 22 -2.65 -4.57 -1.11
N PRO A 23 -2.76 -3.40 -1.75
CA PRO A 23 -3.25 -2.20 -1.09
C PRO A 23 -4.78 -2.27 -0.92
N VAL A 24 -5.27 -1.80 0.22
CA VAL A 24 -6.70 -1.71 0.53
C VAL A 24 -7.01 -0.32 1.06
N ILE A 25 -8.20 0.20 0.74
CA ILE A 25 -8.67 1.51 1.20
C ILE A 25 -9.37 1.33 2.54
N ASP A 26 -8.97 2.11 3.55
CA ASP A 26 -9.64 2.10 4.84
C ASP A 26 -10.88 3.01 4.79
N GLU A 27 -12.09 2.43 4.79
CA GLU A 27 -13.33 3.20 4.93
C GLU A 27 -13.60 3.56 6.40
N SER A 28 -12.70 4.32 7.02
CA SER A 28 -12.97 4.87 8.35
C SER A 28 -13.91 6.08 8.24
N LYS A 29 -15.16 5.88 8.69
CA LYS A 29 -16.18 6.94 8.85
C LYS A 29 -15.74 8.09 9.77
N GLU A 30 -14.70 7.89 10.56
CA GLU A 30 -14.14 8.87 11.50
C GLU A 30 -13.30 9.95 10.79
N SER A 31 -12.71 9.63 9.64
CA SER A 31 -11.89 10.57 8.84
C SER A 31 -12.73 11.51 7.97
N ALA A 32 -14.03 11.20 7.79
CA ALA A 32 -14.97 12.04 7.04
C ALA A 32 -15.50 13.23 7.86
N ALA A 33 -15.33 13.23 9.18
CA ALA A 33 -15.84 14.29 10.05
C ALA A 33 -14.86 15.48 10.20
N ALA A 34 -13.58 15.33 9.84
CA ALA A 34 -12.56 16.36 10.05
C ALA A 34 -12.34 17.28 8.83
N CYS A 35 -12.44 16.75 7.60
CA CYS A 35 -12.23 17.50 6.37
C CYS A 35 -12.49 16.62 5.13
N GLU A 36 -13.20 17.13 4.11
CA GLU A 36 -13.38 16.41 2.86
C GLU A 36 -12.10 16.42 2.02
N THR A 37 -11.51 15.23 1.84
CA THR A 37 -10.35 14.98 0.97
C THR A 37 -10.73 13.99 -0.13
N MET A 38 -10.21 14.23 -1.34
CA MET A 38 -10.45 13.40 -2.53
C MET A 38 -9.69 12.08 -2.45
N THR A 39 -8.48 12.10 -1.90
CA THR A 39 -7.69 10.90 -1.63
C THR A 39 -8.08 10.23 -0.31
N LYS A 40 -7.89 8.92 -0.23
CA LYS A 40 -8.17 8.12 0.96
C LYS A 40 -6.90 7.46 1.49
N HIS A 41 -6.88 7.22 2.80
CA HIS A 41 -5.83 6.42 3.43
C HIS A 41 -5.88 4.98 2.94
N MET A 42 -4.70 4.40 2.74
CA MET A 42 -4.51 3.03 2.30
C MET A 42 -3.67 2.26 3.31
N SER A 43 -3.96 0.96 3.41
CA SER A 43 -3.21 0.00 4.22
C SER A 43 -2.83 -1.22 3.36
N MET A 44 -1.82 -1.98 3.81
CA MET A 44 -1.45 -3.25 3.17
C MET A 44 -2.14 -4.41 3.86
N GLN A 45 -2.75 -5.29 3.07
CA GLN A 45 -3.29 -6.56 3.55
C GLN A 45 -2.72 -7.70 2.71
N ASN A 46 -2.59 -8.89 3.32
CA ASN A 46 -2.19 -10.08 2.59
C ASN A 46 -3.43 -10.89 2.18
N LEU A 47 -3.35 -11.58 1.04
CA LEU A 47 -4.47 -12.37 0.51
C LEU A 47 -4.76 -13.68 1.29
N PHE A 48 -3.92 -14.05 2.27
CA PHE A 48 -4.11 -15.26 3.06
C PHE A 48 -4.93 -14.99 4.34
N GLU A 49 -4.85 -13.78 4.89
CA GLU A 49 -5.64 -13.33 6.05
C GLU A 49 -6.99 -12.69 5.65
N THR A 50 -7.29 -12.57 4.35
CA THR A 50 -8.51 -11.92 3.84
C THR A 50 -9.82 -12.69 4.05
N GLU A 51 -9.83 -13.83 4.74
CA GLU A 51 -11.09 -14.51 5.10
C GLU A 51 -11.90 -13.80 6.21
N ALA A 52 -11.42 -12.68 6.77
CA ALA A 52 -12.01 -12.11 7.99
C ALA A 52 -12.72 -10.74 7.88
N ARG A 53 -12.71 -9.98 6.78
CA ARG A 53 -13.56 -8.76 6.66
C ARG A 53 -14.02 -8.45 5.24
N ASP A 54 -15.23 -8.92 4.96
CA ASP A 54 -16.32 -8.31 4.18
C ASP A 54 -16.04 -7.53 2.88
N THR A 55 -16.54 -8.17 1.82
CA THR A 55 -17.48 -7.69 0.78
C THR A 55 -17.11 -6.49 -0.12
N GLN A 56 -17.17 -6.76 -1.43
CA GLN A 56 -17.11 -5.82 -2.56
C GLN A 56 -15.71 -5.43 -3.10
N GLY A 57 -14.76 -6.37 -3.13
CA GLY A 57 -13.55 -6.26 -3.96
C GLY A 57 -13.58 -7.31 -5.07
N ARG A 58 -13.52 -6.89 -6.34
CA ARG A 58 -13.46 -7.77 -7.52
C ARG A 58 -12.18 -8.62 -7.44
N SER A 59 -12.29 -9.82 -6.87
CA SER A 59 -11.23 -10.83 -6.86
C SER A 59 -10.90 -11.18 -8.30
N ASN A 60 -9.76 -10.69 -8.79
CA ASN A 60 -9.12 -11.33 -9.94
C ASN A 60 -8.29 -12.45 -9.32
N ASP A 61 -8.90 -13.61 -9.18
CA ASP A 61 -8.19 -14.81 -8.77
C ASP A 61 -6.98 -14.96 -9.71
N ILE A 62 -5.77 -14.85 -9.17
CA ILE A 62 -4.54 -15.15 -9.91
C ILE A 62 -4.46 -16.67 -9.93
N PRO A 63 -4.69 -17.35 -11.07
CA PRO A 63 -4.66 -18.81 -11.09
C PRO A 63 -3.20 -19.26 -11.00
N ILE A 64 -2.69 -19.45 -9.79
CA ILE A 64 -1.37 -20.03 -9.57
C ILE A 64 -1.53 -21.56 -9.55
N ASN A 65 -1.48 -22.17 -10.74
CA ASN A 65 -1.50 -23.62 -10.87
C ASN A 65 -0.09 -24.19 -10.57
N ILE A 66 0.16 -24.55 -9.31
CA ILE A 66 1.35 -25.32 -8.88
C ILE A 66 0.96 -26.81 -8.79
N GLY A 67 0.47 -27.40 -9.88
CA GLY A 67 -0.15 -28.73 -9.88
C GLY A 67 0.54 -29.81 -10.71
N GLY A 68 1.81 -29.66 -11.08
CA GLY A 68 2.55 -30.62 -11.90
C GLY A 68 3.61 -31.39 -11.11
N GLY A 69 3.66 -32.72 -11.26
CA GLY A 69 4.73 -33.56 -10.69
C GLY A 69 6.12 -33.07 -11.13
N CYS A 70 6.98 -32.79 -10.16
CA CYS A 70 8.11 -31.89 -10.33
C CYS A 70 9.39 -32.53 -9.74
N ASN A 71 10.44 -32.63 -10.55
CA ASN A 71 11.79 -33.06 -10.13
C ASN A 71 12.50 -31.96 -9.31
N SER A 72 13.64 -32.27 -8.69
CA SER A 72 14.34 -31.34 -7.77
C SER A 72 14.71 -29.98 -8.39
N GLU A 73 14.97 -29.93 -9.70
CA GLU A 73 15.29 -28.70 -10.43
C GLU A 73 14.04 -27.83 -10.64
N CYS A 74 12.91 -28.46 -10.99
CA CYS A 74 11.63 -27.80 -11.10
C CYS A 74 11.16 -27.27 -9.72
N ALA A 75 11.44 -28.00 -8.64
CA ALA A 75 11.08 -27.55 -7.29
C ALA A 75 11.83 -26.26 -6.91
N ALA A 76 13.12 -26.18 -7.26
CA ALA A 76 13.91 -24.96 -7.06
C ALA A 76 13.38 -23.77 -7.90
N ALA A 77 12.94 -24.02 -9.13
CA ALA A 77 12.35 -22.99 -9.99
C ALA A 77 11.02 -22.46 -9.44
N ILE A 78 10.14 -23.35 -8.95
CA ILE A 78 8.87 -22.97 -8.32
C ILE A 78 9.13 -22.15 -7.05
N LEU A 79 10.07 -22.57 -6.21
CA LEU A 79 10.45 -21.84 -5.01
C LEU A 79 10.97 -20.43 -5.33
N ALA A 80 11.84 -20.31 -6.33
CA ALA A 80 12.33 -19.01 -6.78
C ALA A 80 11.18 -18.12 -7.29
N ALA A 81 10.25 -18.68 -8.06
CA ALA A 81 9.08 -17.94 -8.53
C ALA A 81 8.18 -17.46 -7.39
N VAL A 82 7.90 -18.32 -6.40
CA VAL A 82 7.09 -17.99 -5.22
C VAL A 82 7.73 -16.86 -4.41
N VAL A 83 9.06 -16.90 -4.20
CA VAL A 83 9.78 -15.84 -3.49
C VAL A 83 9.73 -14.52 -4.26
N VAL A 84 9.97 -14.56 -5.57
CA VAL A 84 9.95 -13.36 -6.43
C VAL A 84 8.57 -12.73 -6.48
N VAL A 85 7.50 -13.52 -6.62
CA VAL A 85 6.12 -13.02 -6.65
C VAL A 85 5.74 -12.40 -5.30
N SER A 86 6.08 -13.06 -4.19
CA SER A 86 5.77 -12.55 -2.85
C SER A 86 6.48 -11.23 -2.59
N ALA A 87 7.80 -11.19 -2.79
CA ALA A 87 8.59 -9.97 -2.60
C ALA A 87 8.18 -8.86 -3.58
N GLY A 88 7.93 -9.21 -4.84
CA GLY A 88 7.46 -8.28 -5.87
C GLY A 88 6.12 -7.64 -5.50
N SER A 89 5.16 -8.43 -5.02
CA SER A 89 3.86 -7.92 -4.58
C SER A 89 3.99 -6.96 -3.40
N ALA A 90 4.86 -7.27 -2.41
CA ALA A 90 5.11 -6.40 -1.27
C ALA A 90 5.73 -5.06 -1.69
N ILE A 91 6.71 -5.08 -2.60
CA ILE A 91 7.37 -3.86 -3.09
C ILE A 91 6.39 -3.00 -3.87
N ILE A 92 5.69 -3.58 -4.83
CA ILE A 92 4.77 -2.85 -5.71
C ILE A 92 3.61 -2.29 -4.88
N SER A 93 2.93 -3.12 -4.10
CA SER A 93 1.80 -2.69 -3.26
C SER A 93 2.23 -1.71 -2.17
N GLY A 94 3.39 -1.93 -1.54
CA GLY A 94 3.95 -1.00 -0.55
C GLY A 94 4.26 0.37 -1.14
N SER A 95 4.77 0.42 -2.38
CA SER A 95 5.01 1.70 -3.06
C SER A 95 3.72 2.49 -3.32
N ILE A 96 2.63 1.79 -3.66
CA ILE A 96 1.31 2.38 -3.89
C ILE A 96 0.77 2.95 -2.58
N VAL A 97 0.82 2.18 -1.48
CA VAL A 97 0.36 2.64 -0.16
C VAL A 97 1.16 3.85 0.31
N LEU A 98 2.49 3.81 0.22
CA LEU A 98 3.34 4.93 0.63
C LEU A 98 3.04 6.21 -0.18
N THR A 99 2.93 6.08 -1.50
CA THR A 99 2.64 7.21 -2.38
C THR A 99 1.23 7.76 -2.13
N GLY A 100 0.23 6.88 -2.05
CA GLY A 100 -1.16 7.26 -1.77
C GLY A 100 -1.31 7.97 -0.43
N ASN A 101 -0.71 7.43 0.64
CA ASN A 101 -0.75 8.04 1.97
C ASN A 101 0.01 9.37 2.03
N THR A 102 1.10 9.52 1.26
CA THR A 102 1.83 10.79 1.15
C THR A 102 0.98 11.85 0.45
N VAL A 103 0.36 11.50 -0.68
CA VAL A 103 -0.55 12.41 -1.40
C VAL A 103 -1.74 12.78 -0.51
N HIS A 104 -2.28 11.82 0.24
CA HIS A 104 -3.36 12.06 1.19
C HIS A 104 -2.98 13.03 2.29
N TRP A 105 -1.79 12.87 2.87
CA TRP A 105 -1.28 13.83 3.85
C TRP A 105 -1.09 15.22 3.25
N LEU A 106 -0.53 15.34 2.05
CA LEU A 106 -0.34 16.63 1.37
C LEU A 106 -1.67 17.33 1.06
N GLU A 107 -2.65 16.57 0.58
CA GLU A 107 -3.99 17.09 0.31
C GLU A 107 -4.64 17.59 1.61
N TYR A 108 -4.56 16.81 2.68
CA TYR A 108 -5.06 17.22 3.99
C TYR A 108 -4.42 18.55 4.45
N GLN A 109 -3.09 18.67 4.35
CA GLN A 109 -2.38 19.89 4.74
C GLN A 109 -2.73 21.12 3.89
N GLY A 110 -3.11 20.94 2.62
CA GLY A 110 -3.40 22.02 1.68
C GLY A 110 -4.88 22.42 1.61
N THR A 111 -5.79 21.47 1.82
CA THR A 111 -7.25 21.67 1.67
C THR A 111 -7.90 22.05 3.00
N CYS A 112 -7.48 21.45 4.11
CA CYS A 112 -8.14 21.62 5.39
C CYS A 112 -7.71 22.92 6.08
N SER A 113 -8.61 23.56 6.83
CA SER A 113 -8.34 24.83 7.54
C SER A 113 -7.20 24.71 8.54
N ASP A 114 -7.09 23.53 9.15
CA ASP A 114 -6.14 23.25 10.22
C ASP A 114 -4.78 22.79 9.66
N GLY A 115 -4.68 22.68 8.33
CA GLY A 115 -3.46 22.35 7.62
C GLY A 115 -2.43 23.47 7.69
N TYR A 116 -1.18 23.09 7.96
CA TYR A 116 -0.06 24.04 8.01
C TYR A 116 0.15 24.72 6.66
N LEU A 117 0.10 23.95 5.56
CA LEU A 117 0.30 24.48 4.20
C LEU A 117 -0.79 25.46 3.79
N ASN A 118 -2.05 25.18 4.14
CA ASN A 118 -3.17 26.09 3.87
C ASN A 118 -3.00 27.44 4.60
N SER A 119 -2.58 27.39 5.86
CA SER A 119 -2.29 28.59 6.66
C SER A 119 -1.18 29.44 6.04
N THR A 120 -0.04 28.84 5.66
CA THR A 120 1.06 29.55 5.00
C THR A 120 0.66 30.12 3.64
N LYS A 121 -0.10 29.35 2.84
CA LYS A 121 -0.64 29.82 1.56
C LYS A 121 -1.52 31.06 1.74
N ARG A 122 -2.40 31.07 2.75
CA ARG A 122 -3.24 32.25 3.04
C ARG A 122 -2.43 33.47 3.40
N LEU A 123 -1.42 33.33 4.26
CA LEU A 123 -0.53 34.44 4.63
C LEU A 123 0.25 34.97 3.41
N PHE A 124 0.74 34.08 2.55
CA PHE A 124 1.42 34.47 1.32
C PHE A 124 0.49 35.24 0.38
N LEU A 125 -0.71 34.73 0.13
CA LEU A 125 -1.70 35.39 -0.72
C LEU A 125 -2.15 36.74 -0.16
N GLU A 126 -2.29 36.86 1.16
CA GLU A 126 -2.58 38.13 1.81
C GLU A 126 -1.48 39.16 1.58
N ASN A 127 -0.21 38.77 1.73
CA ASN A 127 0.94 39.64 1.49
C ASN A 127 1.06 40.06 0.02
N VAL A 128 0.83 39.14 -0.92
CA VAL A 128 0.82 39.44 -2.36
C VAL A 128 -0.34 40.36 -2.74
N ASN A 129 -1.51 40.19 -2.12
CA ASN A 129 -2.66 41.04 -2.42
C ASN A 129 -2.47 42.46 -1.87
N LYS A 130 -1.81 42.62 -0.72
CA LYS A 130 -1.43 43.93 -0.15
C LYS A 130 -0.39 44.67 -0.99
N SER A 131 0.51 43.95 -1.67
CA SER A 131 1.56 44.56 -2.50
C SER A 131 1.09 44.96 -3.90
N LYS A 132 -0.13 44.60 -4.30
CA LYS A 132 -0.72 45.05 -5.56
C LYS A 132 -1.10 46.53 -5.45
N PRO A 133 -0.44 47.46 -6.18
CA PRO A 133 -0.85 48.86 -6.17
C PRO A 133 -2.28 48.97 -6.70
N ILE A 134 -3.12 49.72 -5.98
CA ILE A 134 -4.45 50.11 -6.45
C ILE A 134 -4.21 50.95 -7.71
N PRO A 135 -4.83 50.62 -8.86
CA PRO A 135 -4.76 51.50 -10.02
C PRO A 135 -5.38 52.83 -9.62
N GLU A 136 -4.55 53.89 -9.55
CA GLU A 136 -5.03 55.26 -9.43
C GLU A 136 -5.88 55.56 -10.67
N SER A 137 -7.18 55.78 -10.44
CA SER A 137 -8.16 56.21 -11.44
C SER A 137 -8.12 57.71 -11.64
#